data_AF-A0A7K3W8Q5-F1
#
_entry.id   AF-A0A7K3W8Q5-F1
#
_cell.length_a   1.000
_cell.length_b   1.000
_cell.length_c   1.000
_cell.angle_alpha   90.00
_cell.angle_beta   90.00
_cell.angle_gamma   90.00
#
_symmetry.space_group_name_H-M   'P 1'
#
loop_
_entity.id
_entity.type
_entity.pdbx_description
1 polymer ?
#
loop_
_entity_poly.entity_id
_entity_poly.type
_entity_poly.pdbx_seq_one_letter_code
_entity_poly.pdbx_strand_id
1 'polypeptide(L)'
;PEEVVTKYGVPPELIIDFLALMGDSSDNIPGVPGVGEKTAQALLQGLGGLDTLYAEPEKIAGLSFRGAKTMAGKLEENKEVAYLSYKLATIKTDVELELGCEQLEVQQPSADELLSLFKKYEFKRWTTDVEAGKWLQAKGAKPAAKPKETIVVDAEELAEEEAIALSFDNYETLLEESQLVAWIEKL
;
A
#
# COMPACT_ATOMS: atom_id res chain seq x y z
N PRO A 1 -11.49 0.39 -14.39
CA PRO A 1 -10.88 -0.86 -14.93
C PRO A 1 -11.61 -2.08 -14.34
N GLU A 2 -11.71 -3.17 -15.10
CA GLU A 2 -12.41 -4.39 -14.66
C GLU A 2 -11.73 -5.06 -13.46
N GLU A 3 -10.40 -4.97 -13.34
CA GLU A 3 -9.67 -5.62 -12.24
C GLU A 3 -10.06 -5.08 -10.87
N VAL A 4 -10.47 -3.82 -10.79
CA VAL A 4 -10.95 -3.19 -9.55
C VAL A 4 -12.24 -3.86 -9.09
N VAL A 5 -13.17 -4.10 -10.01
CA VAL A 5 -14.43 -4.78 -9.72
C VAL A 5 -14.16 -6.21 -9.29
N THR A 6 -13.27 -6.92 -9.98
CA THR A 6 -12.89 -8.29 -9.62
C THR A 6 -12.27 -8.38 -8.22
N LYS A 7 -11.41 -7.42 -7.86
CA LYS A 7 -10.69 -7.44 -6.58
C LYS A 7 -11.54 -6.95 -5.41
N TYR A 8 -12.30 -5.87 -5.59
CA TYR A 8 -12.97 -5.16 -4.50
C TYR A 8 -14.50 -5.31 -4.52
N GLY A 9 -15.08 -5.87 -5.59
CA GLY A 9 -16.52 -6.02 -5.74
C GLY A 9 -17.28 -4.71 -5.99
N VAL A 10 -16.58 -3.59 -6.11
CA VAL A 10 -17.17 -2.26 -6.35
C VAL A 10 -16.50 -1.61 -7.55
N PRO A 11 -17.21 -0.75 -8.28
CA PRO A 11 -16.62 -0.06 -9.42
C PRO A 11 -15.60 1.01 -8.95
N PRO A 12 -14.63 1.39 -9.80
CA PRO A 12 -13.55 2.32 -9.44
C PRO A 12 -14.02 3.64 -8.83
N GLU A 13 -15.15 4.17 -9.32
CA GLU A 13 -15.76 5.40 -8.82
C GLU A 13 -16.25 5.33 -7.37
N LEU A 14 -16.42 4.13 -6.80
CA LEU A 14 -16.85 3.92 -5.41
C LEU A 14 -15.72 3.44 -4.48
N ILE A 15 -14.47 3.43 -4.94
CA ILE A 15 -13.34 2.99 -4.11
C ILE A 15 -13.11 3.91 -2.92
N ILE A 16 -13.31 5.23 -3.10
CA ILE A 16 -13.20 6.19 -2.01
C ILE A 16 -14.28 5.90 -0.96
N ASP A 17 -15.53 5.68 -1.37
CA ASP A 17 -16.64 5.31 -0.48
C ASP A 17 -16.38 3.98 0.24
N PHE A 18 -15.79 3.01 -0.47
CA PHE A 18 -15.43 1.71 0.08
C PHE A 18 -14.41 1.82 1.21
N LEU A 19 -13.34 2.59 1.00
CA LEU A 19 -12.33 2.89 2.01
C LEU A 19 -12.89 3.77 3.14
N ALA A 20 -13.79 4.71 2.82
CA ALA A 20 -14.45 5.55 3.82
C ALA A 20 -15.30 4.73 4.81
N LEU A 21 -15.91 3.64 4.33
CA LEU A 21 -16.73 2.74 5.13
C LEU A 21 -15.89 1.72 5.90
N MET A 22 -14.95 1.05 5.24
CA MET A 22 -14.12 0.01 5.87
C MET A 22 -13.02 0.58 6.77
N GLY A 23 -12.44 1.71 6.38
CA GLY A 23 -11.17 2.19 6.89
C GLY A 23 -9.96 1.61 6.14
N ASP A 24 -8.78 2.15 6.45
CA ASP A 24 -7.48 1.70 5.97
C ASP A 24 -6.46 1.85 7.10
N SER A 25 -5.99 0.73 7.63
CA SER A 25 -5.02 0.73 8.74
C SER A 25 -3.62 1.20 8.32
N SER A 26 -3.24 1.05 7.04
CA SER A 26 -1.95 1.50 6.54
C SER A 26 -1.86 3.04 6.56
N ASP A 27 -2.97 3.68 6.19
CA ASP A 27 -3.07 5.13 6.06
C ASP A 27 -3.75 5.80 7.26
N ASN A 28 -3.98 5.06 8.35
CA ASN A 28 -4.68 5.51 9.56
C ASN A 28 -6.08 6.10 9.28
N ILE A 29 -6.77 5.57 8.28
CA ILE A 29 -8.15 5.93 7.96
C ILE A 29 -9.08 5.11 8.87
N PRO A 30 -9.87 5.74 9.75
CA PRO A 30 -10.59 5.02 10.81
C PRO A 30 -11.75 4.17 10.29
N GLY A 31 -12.47 4.62 9.27
CA GLY A 31 -13.66 3.93 8.77
C GLY A 31 -14.85 3.96 9.73
N VAL A 32 -15.92 3.25 9.37
CA VAL A 32 -17.11 3.11 10.22
C VAL A 32 -17.00 1.86 11.09
N PRO A 33 -17.06 1.97 12.43
CA PRO A 33 -16.96 0.82 13.33
C PRO A 33 -17.97 -0.30 13.00
N GLY A 34 -17.46 -1.50 12.78
CA GLY A 34 -18.28 -2.68 12.47
C GLY A 34 -18.74 -2.78 11.01
N VAL A 35 -18.25 -1.91 10.13
CA VAL A 35 -18.37 -2.05 8.68
C VAL A 35 -17.05 -2.60 8.15
N GLY A 36 -17.03 -3.90 7.81
CA GLY A 36 -15.91 -4.53 7.12
C GLY A 36 -16.17 -4.68 5.62
N GLU A 37 -15.23 -5.30 4.90
CA GLU A 37 -15.26 -5.51 3.45
C GLU A 37 -16.60 -5.96 2.88
N LYS A 38 -17.13 -7.08 3.39
CA LYS A 38 -18.38 -7.65 2.89
C LYS A 38 -19.57 -6.73 3.12
N THR A 39 -19.56 -5.98 4.22
CA THR A 39 -20.62 -5.03 4.56
C THR A 39 -20.53 -3.80 3.66
N ALA A 40 -19.33 -3.24 3.48
CA ALA A 40 -19.10 -2.11 2.59
C ALA A 40 -19.48 -2.46 1.14
N GLN A 41 -19.06 -3.64 0.64
CA GLN A 41 -19.49 -4.13 -0.68
C GLN A 41 -21.01 -4.22 -0.80
N ALA A 42 -21.69 -4.84 0.17
CA ALA A 42 -23.15 -4.99 0.12
C ALA A 42 -23.89 -3.64 0.15
N LEU A 43 -23.38 -2.67 0.91
CA LEU A 43 -23.93 -1.31 0.96
C LEU A 43 -23.75 -0.61 -0.39
N LEU A 44 -22.54 -0.61 -0.94
CA LEU A 44 -22.20 0.13 -2.15
C LEU A 44 -22.79 -0.50 -3.42
N GLN A 45 -22.83 -1.83 -3.51
CA GLN A 45 -23.51 -2.53 -4.61
C GLN A 45 -25.03 -2.33 -4.56
N GLY A 46 -25.60 -2.21 -3.35
CA GLY A 46 -27.04 -2.12 -3.16
C GLY A 46 -27.61 -0.71 -3.32
N LEU A 47 -26.88 0.31 -2.84
CA LEU A 47 -27.38 1.69 -2.75
C LEU A 47 -26.44 2.72 -3.38
N GLY A 48 -25.22 2.34 -3.78
CA GLY A 48 -24.24 3.28 -4.32
C GLY A 48 -23.42 3.96 -3.24
N GLY A 49 -22.92 5.17 -3.53
CA GLY A 49 -21.96 5.89 -2.69
C GLY A 49 -22.49 6.40 -1.34
N LEU A 50 -21.58 6.96 -0.56
CA LEU A 50 -21.78 7.41 0.81
C LEU A 50 -22.93 8.41 0.93
N ASP A 51 -23.02 9.37 0.00
CA ASP A 51 -24.12 10.35 -0.03
C ASP A 51 -25.49 9.69 -0.21
N THR A 52 -25.58 8.62 -0.99
CA THR A 52 -26.85 7.90 -1.20
C THR A 52 -27.22 7.10 0.05
N LEU A 53 -26.23 6.49 0.72
CA LEU A 53 -26.44 5.78 1.98
C LEU A 53 -27.02 6.70 3.07
N TYR A 54 -26.55 7.94 3.16
CA TYR A 54 -27.04 8.94 4.11
C TYR A 54 -28.33 9.64 3.68
N ALA A 55 -28.61 9.73 2.37
CA ALA A 55 -29.86 10.28 1.86
C ALA A 55 -31.04 9.31 2.01
N GLU A 56 -30.79 8.00 1.93
CA GLU A 56 -31.82 6.95 1.91
C GLU A 56 -31.59 5.83 2.96
N PRO A 57 -31.41 6.16 4.25
CA PRO A 57 -31.02 5.19 5.28
C PRO A 57 -32.04 4.06 5.47
N GLU A 58 -33.32 4.32 5.21
CA GLU A 58 -34.42 3.35 5.28
C GLU A 58 -34.19 2.13 4.36
N LYS A 59 -33.56 2.35 3.20
CA LYS A 59 -33.34 1.29 2.21
C LYS A 59 -32.24 0.31 2.62
N ILE A 60 -31.37 0.71 3.56
CA ILE A 60 -30.29 -0.13 4.07
C ILE A 60 -30.86 -1.39 4.74
N ALA A 61 -31.98 -1.27 5.45
CA ALA A 61 -32.64 -2.40 6.11
C ALA A 61 -33.16 -3.47 5.13
N GLY A 62 -33.35 -3.11 3.85
CA GLY A 62 -33.75 -4.02 2.78
C GLY A 62 -32.60 -4.80 2.15
N LEU A 63 -31.34 -4.48 2.48
CA LEU A 63 -30.18 -5.16 1.93
C LEU A 63 -29.95 -6.53 2.58
N SER A 64 -29.44 -7.47 1.80
CA SER A 64 -29.25 -8.86 2.21
C SER A 64 -27.86 -9.10 2.83
N PHE A 65 -27.61 -8.52 4.01
CA PHE A 65 -26.41 -8.84 4.82
C PHE A 65 -26.70 -8.84 6.33
N ARG A 66 -25.80 -9.47 7.09
CA ARG A 66 -25.94 -9.59 8.55
C ARG A 66 -25.85 -8.20 9.21
N GLY A 67 -26.94 -7.78 9.86
CA GLY A 67 -27.00 -6.50 10.58
C GLY A 67 -27.58 -5.34 9.76
N ALA A 68 -28.10 -5.58 8.56
CA ALA A 68 -28.71 -4.56 7.71
C ALA A 68 -29.76 -3.69 8.44
N LYS A 69 -30.63 -4.32 9.25
CA LYS A 69 -31.69 -3.62 10.01
C LYS A 69 -31.18 -2.60 11.04
N THR A 70 -29.96 -2.76 11.54
CA THR A 70 -29.36 -1.84 12.54
C THR A 70 -28.26 -0.98 11.95
N MET A 71 -27.90 -1.18 10.67
CA MET A 71 -26.79 -0.50 10.03
C MET A 71 -27.07 0.99 9.81
N ALA A 72 -28.31 1.36 9.51
CA ALA A 72 -28.70 2.77 9.36
C ALA A 72 -28.38 3.61 10.60
N GLY A 73 -28.72 3.12 11.80
CA GLY A 73 -28.41 3.80 13.05
C GLY A 73 -26.90 3.92 13.30
N LYS A 74 -26.14 2.86 13.02
CA LYS A 74 -24.68 2.89 13.15
C LYS A 74 -24.01 3.89 12.20
N LEU A 75 -24.48 3.95 10.95
CA LEU A 75 -23.95 4.89 9.97
C LEU A 75 -24.23 6.32 10.39
N GLU A 76 -25.43 6.60 10.91
CA GLU A 76 -25.79 7.93 11.39
C GLU A 76 -24.94 8.36 12.60
N GLU A 77 -24.76 7.48 13.59
CA GLU A 77 -23.88 7.73 14.75
C GLU A 77 -22.43 8.01 14.35
N ASN A 78 -21.97 7.47 13.22
CA ASN A 78 -20.58 7.57 12.74
C ASN A 78 -20.46 8.40 11.46
N LYS A 79 -21.45 9.25 11.17
CA LYS A 79 -21.51 10.04 9.92
C LYS A 79 -20.28 10.94 9.75
N GLU A 80 -19.91 11.65 10.80
CA GLU A 80 -18.73 12.53 10.76
C GLU A 80 -17.44 11.76 10.48
N VAL A 81 -17.30 10.57 11.09
CA VAL A 81 -16.13 9.70 10.88
C VAL A 81 -16.11 9.14 9.46
N ALA A 82 -17.26 8.77 8.90
CA ALA A 82 -17.36 8.29 7.53
C ALA A 82 -16.97 9.37 6.52
N TYR A 83 -17.49 10.59 6.66
CA TYR A 83 -17.11 11.71 5.78
C TYR A 83 -15.68 12.20 5.98
N LEU A 84 -15.15 12.12 7.21
CA LEU A 84 -13.73 12.36 7.47
C LEU A 84 -12.88 11.30 6.74
N SER A 85 -13.25 10.02 6.86
CA SER A 85 -12.55 8.93 6.20
C SER A 85 -12.62 9.06 4.67
N TYR A 86 -13.76 9.48 4.13
CA TYR A 86 -13.92 9.79 2.71
C TYR A 86 -12.95 10.89 2.27
N LYS A 87 -12.86 11.98 3.03
CA LYS A 87 -11.94 13.08 2.75
C LYS A 87 -10.47 12.62 2.80
N LEU A 88 -10.12 11.77 3.77
CA LEU A 88 -8.76 11.23 3.91
C LEU A 88 -8.39 10.26 2.79
N ALA A 89 -9.34 9.43 2.35
CA ALA A 89 -9.15 8.51 1.23
C ALA A 89 -9.15 9.22 -0.14
N THR A 90 -9.63 10.45 -0.22
CA THR A 90 -9.69 11.21 -1.47
C THR A 90 -8.32 11.77 -1.82
N ILE A 91 -7.77 11.32 -2.95
CA ILE A 91 -6.53 11.87 -3.50
C ILE A 91 -6.77 13.31 -3.92
N LYS A 92 -5.96 14.23 -3.40
CA LYS A 92 -5.93 15.63 -3.84
C LYS A 92 -5.22 15.73 -5.19
N THR A 93 -5.98 15.93 -6.26
CA THR A 93 -5.47 15.96 -7.65
C THR A 93 -5.15 17.37 -8.17
N ASP A 94 -5.43 18.40 -7.38
CA ASP A 94 -5.27 19.82 -7.71
C ASP A 94 -4.11 20.47 -6.93
N VAL A 95 -3.06 19.69 -6.64
CA VAL A 95 -1.86 20.21 -5.96
C VAL A 95 -1.07 21.08 -6.94
N GLU A 96 -0.75 22.31 -6.52
CA GLU A 96 0.13 23.19 -7.27
C GLU A 96 1.57 22.66 -7.19
N LEU A 97 2.15 22.37 -8.37
CA LEU A 97 3.49 21.82 -8.50
C LEU A 97 4.33 22.75 -9.39
N GLU A 98 5.61 22.91 -9.02
CA GLU A 98 6.56 23.75 -9.77
C GLU A 98 6.93 23.15 -11.13
N LEU A 99 6.82 21.82 -11.26
CA LEU A 99 7.23 21.05 -12.44
C LEU A 99 6.02 20.41 -13.10
N GLY A 100 5.98 20.46 -14.44
CA GLY A 100 5.01 19.76 -15.26
C GLY A 100 5.47 18.36 -15.66
N CYS A 101 4.53 17.50 -16.09
CA CYS A 101 4.82 16.14 -16.52
C CYS A 101 5.84 16.10 -17.67
N GLU A 102 5.82 17.09 -18.56
CA GLU A 102 6.70 17.22 -19.72
C GLU A 102 8.16 17.51 -19.34
N GLN A 103 8.41 17.96 -18.10
CA GLN A 103 9.75 18.23 -17.59
C GLN A 103 10.34 17.01 -16.84
N LEU A 104 9.52 16.00 -16.53
CA LEU A 104 9.91 14.79 -15.80
C LEU A 104 10.46 13.71 -16.74
N GLU A 105 11.42 14.07 -17.58
CA GLU A 105 12.10 13.14 -18.49
C GLU A 105 13.27 12.43 -17.81
N VAL A 106 13.48 11.15 -18.13
CA VAL A 106 14.63 10.38 -17.63
C VAL A 106 15.91 10.94 -18.24
N GLN A 107 16.71 11.61 -17.42
CA GLN A 107 18.00 12.17 -17.81
C GLN A 107 19.16 11.16 -17.67
N GLN A 108 20.28 11.44 -18.34
CA GLN A 108 21.50 10.67 -18.15
C GLN A 108 22.03 10.86 -16.72
N PRO A 109 22.37 9.77 -16.01
CA PRO A 109 22.83 9.85 -14.64
C PRO A 109 24.23 10.48 -14.53
N SER A 110 24.47 11.23 -13.45
CA SER A 110 25.81 11.70 -13.07
C SER A 110 26.61 10.54 -12.46
N ALA A 111 27.49 9.92 -13.24
CA ALA A 111 28.26 8.75 -12.80
C ALA A 111 29.14 9.05 -11.57
N ASP A 112 29.76 10.23 -11.52
CA ASP A 112 30.66 10.64 -10.44
C ASP A 112 29.90 10.85 -9.11
N GLU A 113 28.71 11.44 -9.17
CA GLU A 113 27.84 11.62 -7.99
C GLU A 113 27.31 10.27 -7.49
N LEU A 114 26.87 9.40 -8.40
CA LEU A 114 26.39 8.06 -8.05
C LEU A 114 27.49 7.21 -7.41
N LEU A 115 28.70 7.20 -7.98
CA LEU A 115 29.83 6.46 -7.39
C LEU A 115 30.17 6.96 -6.00
N SER A 116 30.12 8.27 -5.79
CA SER A 116 30.37 8.88 -4.47
C SER A 116 29.34 8.41 -3.44
N LEU A 117 28.06 8.40 -3.80
CA LEU A 117 26.97 7.91 -2.94
C LEU A 117 27.06 6.39 -2.71
N PHE A 118 27.26 5.59 -3.75
CA PHE A 118 27.31 4.12 -3.64
C PHE A 118 28.52 3.63 -2.86
N LYS A 119 29.67 4.31 -2.97
CA LYS A 119 30.83 4.02 -2.11
C LYS A 119 30.54 4.39 -0.65
N LYS A 120 29.90 5.53 -0.40
CA LYS A 120 29.50 5.96 0.95
C LYS A 120 28.53 4.99 1.63
N TYR A 121 27.54 4.46 0.89
CA TYR A 121 26.54 3.53 1.40
C TYR A 121 26.91 2.05 1.17
N GLU A 122 28.14 1.77 0.73
CA GLU A 122 28.66 0.42 0.49
C GLU A 122 27.81 -0.45 -0.46
N PHE A 123 27.16 0.15 -1.45
CA PHE A 123 26.40 -0.54 -2.49
C PHE A 123 27.33 -1.16 -3.55
N LYS A 124 28.16 -2.12 -3.13
CA LYS A 124 29.25 -2.73 -3.92
C LYS A 124 28.83 -3.19 -5.32
N ARG A 125 27.65 -3.81 -5.45
CA ARG A 125 27.11 -4.24 -6.75
C ARG A 125 26.84 -3.05 -7.67
N TRP A 126 26.21 -2.00 -7.17
CA TRP A 126 25.84 -0.82 -7.95
C TRP A 126 27.06 0.04 -8.29
N THR A 127 28.06 0.09 -7.41
CA THR A 127 29.37 0.69 -7.72
C THR A 127 30.00 0.02 -8.95
N THR A 128 30.06 -1.32 -8.97
CA THR A 128 30.58 -2.08 -10.13
C THR A 128 29.76 -1.83 -11.39
N ASP A 129 28.43 -1.74 -11.28
CA ASP A 129 27.55 -1.49 -12.44
C ASP A 129 27.75 -0.08 -13.04
N VAL A 130 27.97 0.94 -12.21
CA VAL A 130 28.30 2.30 -12.66
C VAL A 130 29.71 2.35 -13.26
N GLU A 131 30.71 1.74 -12.60
CA GLU A 131 32.09 1.67 -13.10
C GLU A 131 32.17 0.91 -14.45
N ALA A 132 31.32 -0.09 -14.65
CA ALA A 132 31.21 -0.83 -15.90
C ALA A 132 30.39 -0.10 -16.99
N GLY A 133 29.85 1.09 -16.71
CA GLY A 133 28.98 1.83 -17.64
C GLY A 133 27.66 1.12 -17.96
N LYS A 134 27.25 0.17 -17.11
CA LYS A 134 26.03 -0.66 -17.27
C LYS A 134 24.86 -0.13 -16.44
N TRP A 135 25.09 0.86 -15.59
CA TRP A 135 24.05 1.49 -14.78
C TRP A 135 22.95 2.07 -15.67
N LEU A 136 21.69 1.72 -15.36
CA LEU A 136 20.49 2.08 -16.14
C LEU A 136 20.48 1.60 -17.62
N GLN A 137 21.43 0.75 -18.04
CA GLN A 137 21.36 0.07 -19.34
C GLN A 137 20.37 -1.10 -19.27
N ALA A 138 19.09 -0.80 -19.24
CA ALA A 138 18.06 -1.79 -19.50
C ALA A 138 18.17 -2.20 -20.98
N LYS A 139 18.53 -3.47 -21.24
CA LYS A 139 18.25 -4.12 -22.52
C LYS A 139 16.73 -4.10 -22.75
N GLY A 140 16.25 -3.11 -23.49
CA GLY A 140 14.97 -3.12 -24.17
C GLY A 140 13.73 -3.12 -23.26
N ALA A 141 12.89 -2.11 -23.47
CA ALA A 141 11.46 -2.21 -23.20
C ALA A 141 10.91 -3.57 -23.65
N LYS A 142 10.49 -4.42 -22.70
CA LYS A 142 9.53 -5.49 -23.01
C LYS A 142 8.15 -4.82 -23.14
N PRO A 143 7.36 -5.11 -24.18
CA PRO A 143 5.99 -4.63 -24.25
C PRO A 143 5.20 -5.16 -23.04
N ALA A 144 4.20 -4.38 -22.62
CA ALA A 144 3.32 -4.65 -21.49
C ALA A 144 3.08 -6.14 -21.29
N ALA A 145 3.45 -6.65 -20.11
CA ALA A 145 3.17 -8.01 -19.73
C ALA A 145 1.66 -8.23 -19.84
N LYS A 146 1.23 -9.14 -20.71
CA LYS A 146 -0.12 -9.70 -20.67
C LYS A 146 -0.37 -10.23 -19.25
N PRO A 147 -1.58 -10.10 -18.70
CA PRO A 147 -1.88 -10.59 -17.36
C PRO A 147 -1.62 -12.09 -17.36
N LYS A 148 -0.58 -12.51 -16.64
CA LYS A 148 -0.41 -13.92 -16.28
C LYS A 148 -1.52 -14.22 -15.28
N GLU A 149 -2.42 -15.11 -15.67
CA GLU A 149 -3.30 -15.79 -14.73
C GLU A 149 -2.47 -16.28 -13.55
N THR A 150 -2.99 -16.03 -12.36
CA THR A 150 -2.42 -16.48 -11.08
C THR A 150 -2.15 -17.98 -11.14
N ILE A 151 -0.89 -18.33 -11.32
CA ILE A 151 -0.41 -19.69 -11.07
C ILE A 151 -0.48 -19.85 -9.56
N VAL A 152 -1.47 -20.62 -9.12
CA VAL A 152 -1.47 -21.26 -7.80
C VAL A 152 -0.15 -22.02 -7.71
N VAL A 153 0.77 -21.53 -6.89
CA VAL A 153 2.03 -22.22 -6.65
C VAL A 153 1.70 -23.35 -5.69
N ASP A 154 1.65 -24.57 -6.22
CA ASP A 154 1.71 -25.78 -5.41
C ASP A 154 3.05 -25.78 -4.66
N ALA A 155 3.01 -26.17 -3.38
CA ALA A 155 4.01 -25.86 -2.37
C ALA A 155 5.33 -26.66 -2.45
N GLU A 156 5.70 -27.20 -3.62
CA GLU A 156 6.74 -28.24 -3.71
C GLU A 156 7.96 -27.92 -4.57
N GLU A 157 8.12 -26.70 -5.08
CA GLU A 157 9.38 -26.28 -5.72
C GLU A 157 9.91 -24.96 -5.15
N LEU A 158 10.46 -25.03 -3.94
CA LEU A 158 11.49 -24.08 -3.51
C LEU A 158 12.84 -24.74 -3.74
N ALA A 159 13.57 -24.21 -4.73
CA ALA A 159 14.99 -24.48 -4.87
C ALA A 159 15.69 -24.12 -3.54
N GLU A 160 16.48 -25.05 -3.02
CA GLU A 160 17.33 -24.83 -1.84
C GLU A 160 18.37 -23.75 -2.15
N GLU A 161 18.07 -22.50 -1.82
CA GLU A 161 19.11 -21.53 -1.52
C GLU A 161 19.76 -21.97 -0.21
N GLU A 162 21.01 -22.43 -0.26
CA GLU A 162 21.81 -22.69 0.93
C GLU A 162 21.79 -21.44 1.82
N ALA A 163 21.08 -21.53 2.94
CA ALA A 163 21.05 -20.48 3.94
C ALA A 163 22.50 -20.23 4.41
N ILE A 164 23.03 -19.05 4.12
CA ILE A 164 24.31 -18.61 4.68
C ILE A 164 24.12 -18.57 6.19
N ALA A 165 24.71 -19.53 6.90
CA ALA A 165 24.72 -19.54 8.35
C ALA A 165 25.52 -18.33 8.85
N LEU A 166 24.81 -17.29 9.28
CA LEU A 166 25.43 -16.14 9.93
C LEU A 166 26.14 -16.62 11.21
N SER A 167 27.43 -16.32 11.35
CA SER A 167 28.16 -16.61 12.60
C SER A 167 27.62 -15.71 13.71
N PHE A 168 27.26 -16.33 14.84
CA PHE A 168 26.83 -15.64 16.05
C PHE A 168 27.97 -15.38 17.04
N ASP A 169 29.22 -15.70 16.65
CA ASP A 169 30.35 -15.79 17.59
C ASP A 169 30.71 -14.44 18.24
N ASN A 170 30.26 -13.32 17.66
CA ASN A 170 30.51 -11.97 18.17
C ASN A 170 29.23 -11.20 18.52
N TYR A 171 28.08 -11.88 18.66
CA TYR A 171 26.83 -11.24 19.06
C TYR A 171 26.65 -11.36 20.58
N GLU A 172 26.42 -10.23 21.23
CA GLU A 172 26.06 -10.16 22.65
C GLU A 172 24.63 -9.62 22.78
N THR A 173 23.75 -10.38 23.45
CA THR A 173 22.38 -9.96 23.70
C THR A 173 22.33 -9.17 25.01
N LEU A 174 21.96 -7.89 24.93
CA LEU A 174 21.86 -6.99 26.08
C LEU A 174 20.41 -6.93 26.55
N LEU A 175 20.16 -7.31 27.80
CA LEU A 175 18.83 -7.34 28.40
C LEU A 175 18.67 -6.29 29.52
N GLU A 176 19.78 -5.70 29.96
CA GLU A 176 19.80 -4.68 31.01
C GLU A 176 20.52 -3.41 30.55
N GLU A 177 20.07 -2.27 31.08
CA GLU A 177 20.62 -0.94 30.77
C GLU A 177 22.12 -0.83 31.13
N SER A 178 22.54 -1.51 32.20
CA SER A 178 23.94 -1.58 32.63
C SER A 178 24.86 -2.21 31.57
N GLN A 179 24.37 -3.20 30.82
CA GLN A 179 25.10 -3.89 29.76
C GLN A 179 25.23 -3.01 28.52
N LEU A 180 24.21 -2.20 28.23
CA LEU A 180 24.23 -1.19 27.16
C LEU A 180 25.27 -0.10 27.43
N VAL A 181 25.34 0.43 28.66
CA VAL A 181 26.32 1.47 29.03
C VAL A 181 27.75 0.96 28.86
N ALA A 182 28.04 -0.27 29.30
CA ALA A 182 29.36 -0.89 29.12
C ALA A 182 29.71 -1.14 27.64
N TRP A 183 28.71 -1.33 26.77
CA TRP A 183 28.91 -1.46 25.33
C TRP A 183 29.21 -0.12 24.66
N ILE A 184 28.52 0.95 25.09
CA ILE A 184 28.76 2.31 24.58
C ILE A 184 30.19 2.78 24.89
N GLU A 185 30.74 2.41 26.03
CA GLU A 185 32.15 2.75 26.39
C GLU A 185 33.21 2.02 25.54
N LYS A 186 32.84 0.93 24.86
CA LYS A 186 33.74 0.15 23.99
C LYS A 186 33.78 0.65 22.53
N LEU A 187 32.86 1.53 22.14
CA LEU A 187 32.78 2.16 20.81
C LEU A 187 33.70 3.39 20.74
#